data_AF-A0A2T5MJB1-F1
#
_entry.id   AF-A0A2T5MJB1-F1
#
_cell.length_a   1.000
_cell.length_b   1.000
_cell.length_c   1.000
_cell.angle_alpha   90.00
_cell.angle_beta   90.00
_cell.angle_gamma   90.00
#
_symmetry.space_group_name_H-M   'P 1'
#
loop_
_entity.id
_entity.type
_entity.pdbx_description
1 polymer ?
#
loop_
_entity_poly.entity_id
_entity_poly.type
_entity_poly.pdbx_seq_one_letter_code
_entity_poly.pdbx_strand_id
1 'polypeptide(L)'
;MAVRVNHKELIEEGHIQHEAHRYVAALPLFRRALKLAPTCLVAEYNVANTLHMLGRDVEADAILRRLIAASPVALRGRCHAHRARSVQLDAYQLLFWVTLYKRGFCKEAFAFGEAHLRRRRRGVRSAWTARQVRQDLASILQQWRELK
;
A
#
# COMPACT_ATOMS: atom_id res chain seq x y z
N MET A 1 15.12 -5.32 32.82
CA MET A 1 15.78 -4.65 31.66
C MET A 1 14.70 -4.26 30.67
N ALA A 2 14.55 -2.98 30.34
CA ALA A 2 13.54 -2.55 29.36
C ALA A 2 14.03 -2.91 27.95
N VAL A 3 13.32 -3.80 27.25
CA VAL A 3 13.56 -4.08 25.83
C VAL A 3 13.33 -2.78 25.07
N ARG A 4 14.37 -2.26 24.42
CA ARG A 4 14.27 -1.05 23.60
C ARG A 4 13.58 -1.41 22.29
N VAL A 5 12.24 -1.35 22.30
CA VAL A 5 11.43 -1.63 21.11
C VAL A 5 11.88 -0.76 19.94
N ASN A 6 12.27 -1.38 18.84
CA ASN A 6 12.65 -0.67 17.62
C ASN A 6 11.49 -0.63 16.61
N HIS A 7 11.61 0.21 15.57
CA HIS A 7 10.52 0.35 14.58
C HIS A 7 10.27 -0.92 13.75
N LYS A 8 11.26 -1.81 13.59
CA LYS A 8 11.10 -3.04 12.81
C LYS A 8 10.25 -4.06 13.55
N GLU A 9 10.47 -4.22 14.86
CA GLU A 9 9.64 -5.10 15.71
C GLU A 9 8.18 -4.64 15.72
N LEU A 10 7.93 -3.34 15.75
CA LEU A 10 6.57 -2.79 15.64
C LEU A 10 5.94 -3.03 14.28
N ILE A 11 6.72 -3.04 13.20
CA ILE A 11 6.23 -3.37 11.85
C ILE A 11 5.90 -4.87 11.79
N GLU A 12 6.77 -5.74 12.30
CA GLU A 12 6.56 -7.18 12.30
C GLU A 12 5.30 -7.56 13.10
N GLU A 13 5.18 -7.06 14.32
CA GLU A 13 3.98 -7.28 15.14
C GLU A 13 2.74 -6.68 14.46
N GLY A 14 2.87 -5.50 13.85
CA GLY A 14 1.78 -4.90 13.07
C GLY A 14 1.35 -5.79 11.90
N HIS A 15 2.29 -6.42 11.20
CA HIS A 15 2.03 -7.38 10.13
C HIS A 15 1.30 -8.61 10.65
N ILE A 16 1.77 -9.20 11.76
CA ILE A 16 1.10 -10.35 12.39
C ILE A 16 -0.36 -10.02 12.71
N GLN A 17 -0.62 -8.86 13.34
CA GLN A 17 -1.99 -8.44 13.64
C GLN A 17 -2.81 -8.16 12.38
N HIS A 18 -2.19 -7.59 11.33
CA HIS A 18 -2.86 -7.30 10.07
C HIS A 18 -3.27 -8.58 9.32
N GLU A 19 -2.37 -9.55 9.21
CA GLU A 19 -2.65 -10.87 8.60
C GLU A 19 -3.70 -11.66 9.41
N ALA A 20 -3.75 -11.46 10.73
CA ALA A 20 -4.83 -11.98 11.57
C ALA A 20 -6.16 -11.21 11.44
N HIS A 21 -6.29 -10.30 10.46
CA HIS A 21 -7.45 -9.42 10.25
C HIS A 21 -7.79 -8.50 11.44
N ARG A 22 -6.86 -8.32 12.40
CA ARG A 22 -7.02 -7.46 13.58
C ARG A 22 -6.55 -6.05 13.28
N TYR A 23 -7.18 -5.41 12.29
CA TYR A 23 -6.75 -4.11 11.76
C TYR A 23 -6.73 -2.99 12.80
N VAL A 24 -7.69 -3.01 13.75
CA VAL A 24 -7.73 -2.05 14.87
C VAL A 24 -6.49 -2.17 15.76
N ALA A 25 -5.97 -3.39 15.94
CA ALA A 25 -4.73 -3.63 16.70
C ALA A 25 -3.47 -3.36 15.88
N ALA A 26 -3.50 -3.62 14.57
CA ALA A 26 -2.35 -3.39 13.67
C ALA A 26 -2.02 -1.90 13.47
N LEU A 27 -3.04 -1.06 13.26
CA LEU A 27 -2.87 0.36 12.95
C LEU A 27 -2.00 1.14 13.97
N PRO A 28 -2.21 1.05 15.30
CA PRO A 28 -1.36 1.76 16.27
C PRO A 28 0.10 1.29 16.26
N LEU A 29 0.37 0.03 15.91
CA LEU A 29 1.73 -0.51 15.83
C LEU A 29 2.49 0.16 14.68
N PHE A 30 1.90 0.22 13.48
CA PHE A 30 2.51 0.91 12.34
C PHE A 30 2.66 2.42 12.58
N ARG A 31 1.67 3.07 13.22
CA ARG A 31 1.79 4.49 13.61
C ARG A 31 2.91 4.72 14.61
N ARG A 32 3.12 3.81 15.57
CA ARG A 32 4.24 3.90 16.52
C ARG A 32 5.58 3.63 15.82
N ALA A 33 5.63 2.72 14.85
CA ALA A 33 6.81 2.52 14.01
C ALA A 33 7.19 3.80 13.27
N LEU A 34 6.21 4.54 12.73
CA LEU A 34 6.44 5.85 12.10
C LEU A 34 6.91 6.92 13.09
N LYS A 35 6.46 6.91 14.35
CA LYS A 35 7.02 7.84 15.35
C LYS A 35 8.51 7.60 15.58
N LEU A 36 8.96 6.34 15.53
CA LEU A 36 10.38 5.97 15.70
C LEU A 36 11.20 6.11 14.42
N ALA A 37 10.57 5.92 13.26
CA ALA A 37 11.17 6.09 11.94
C ALA A 37 10.18 6.82 11.02
N PRO A 38 10.11 8.17 11.08
CA PRO A 38 9.12 8.98 10.35
C PRO A 38 9.17 8.82 8.83
N THR A 39 10.28 8.30 8.34
CA THR A 39 10.56 8.09 6.94
C THR A 39 10.39 6.62 6.54
N CYS A 40 9.86 5.73 7.38
CA CYS A 40 9.71 4.33 7.02
C CYS A 40 8.57 4.10 6.03
N LEU A 41 8.91 3.90 4.74
CA LEU A 41 7.92 3.69 3.67
C LEU A 41 7.06 2.45 3.85
N VAL A 42 7.64 1.40 4.44
CA VAL A 42 6.91 0.17 4.74
C VAL A 42 5.84 0.45 5.77
N ALA A 43 6.16 1.17 6.85
CA ALA A 43 5.19 1.55 7.86
C ALA A 43 4.14 2.52 7.29
N GLU A 44 4.52 3.51 6.46
CA GLU A 44 3.55 4.40 5.80
C GLU A 44 2.56 3.62 4.92
N TYR A 45 3.08 2.72 4.09
CA TYR A 45 2.26 1.86 3.25
C TYR A 45 1.35 0.95 4.09
N ASN A 46 1.86 0.33 5.15
CA ASN A 46 1.05 -0.53 6.03
C ASN A 46 -0.03 0.27 6.75
N VAL A 47 0.22 1.52 7.15
CA VAL A 47 -0.82 2.41 7.68
C VAL A 47 -1.92 2.60 6.64
N ALA A 48 -1.58 2.90 5.40
CA ALA A 48 -2.56 3.06 4.32
C ALA A 48 -3.35 1.78 4.04
N ASN A 49 -2.68 0.63 3.97
CA ASN A 49 -3.33 -0.67 3.79
C ASN A 49 -4.29 -0.98 4.94
N THR A 50 -3.85 -0.81 6.18
CA THR A 50 -4.69 -1.04 7.36
C THR A 50 -5.88 -0.07 7.41
N LEU A 51 -5.70 1.18 7.00
CA LEU A 51 -6.80 2.15 6.90
C LEU A 51 -7.84 1.74 5.86
N HIS A 52 -7.41 1.24 4.69
CA HIS A 52 -8.31 0.69 3.69
C HIS A 52 -9.12 -0.49 4.26
N MET A 53 -8.46 -1.43 4.95
CA MET A 53 -9.13 -2.56 5.60
C MET A 53 -10.12 -2.15 6.70
N LEU A 54 -9.95 -0.95 7.27
CA LEU A 54 -10.86 -0.34 8.24
C LEU A 54 -11.96 0.53 7.57
N GLY A 55 -12.05 0.55 6.24
CA GLY A 55 -13.00 1.39 5.49
C GLY A 55 -12.66 2.88 5.49
N ARG A 56 -11.44 3.26 5.91
CA ARG A 56 -10.97 4.65 6.00
C ARG A 56 -10.25 5.07 4.71
N ASP A 57 -10.93 4.89 3.59
CA ASP A 57 -10.35 5.04 2.24
C ASP A 57 -9.88 6.46 1.94
N VAL A 58 -10.53 7.48 2.50
CA VAL A 58 -10.11 8.88 2.33
C VAL A 58 -8.70 9.11 2.89
N GLU A 59 -8.40 8.53 4.06
CA GLU A 59 -7.08 8.65 4.68
C GLU A 59 -6.03 7.79 3.97
N ALA A 60 -6.41 6.57 3.56
CA ALA A 60 -5.54 5.68 2.80
C ALA A 60 -5.11 6.34 1.47
N ASP A 61 -6.05 6.88 0.70
CA ASP A 61 -5.83 7.58 -0.58
C ASP A 61 -4.81 8.71 -0.44
N ALA A 62 -4.94 9.53 0.61
CA ALA A 62 -4.03 10.64 0.87
C ALA A 62 -2.58 10.18 1.10
N ILE A 63 -2.38 9.09 1.85
CA ILE A 63 -1.04 8.53 2.11
C ILE A 63 -0.46 7.92 0.83
N LEU A 64 -1.25 7.12 0.11
CA LEU A 64 -0.77 6.42 -1.09
C LEU A 64 -0.39 7.40 -2.21
N ARG A 65 -1.14 8.48 -2.39
CA ARG A 65 -0.81 9.54 -3.36
C ARG A 65 0.54 10.18 -3.06
N ARG A 66 0.88 10.38 -1.78
CA ARG A 66 2.22 10.87 -1.38
C ARG A 66 3.31 9.86 -1.72
N LEU A 67 3.07 8.57 -1.46
CA LEU A 67 4.03 7.50 -1.77
C LEU A 67 4.34 7.42 -3.28
N ILE A 68 3.34 7.52 -4.14
CA ILE A 68 3.54 7.46 -5.60
C ILE A 68 4.12 8.74 -6.19
N ALA A 69 3.92 9.90 -5.54
CA ALA A 69 4.47 11.18 -5.98
C ALA A 69 5.94 11.39 -5.56
N ALA A 70 6.40 10.73 -4.49
CA ALA A 70 7.76 10.87 -4.00
C ALA A 70 8.80 10.32 -5.00
N SER A 71 9.89 11.04 -5.22
CA SER A 71 10.96 10.56 -6.10
C SER A 71 11.66 9.33 -5.48
N PRO A 72 12.10 8.34 -6.27
CA PRO A 72 12.87 7.21 -5.75
C PRO A 72 14.17 7.61 -5.03
N VAL A 73 14.70 8.81 -5.27
CA VAL A 73 15.85 9.37 -4.53
C VAL A 73 15.40 9.92 -3.19
N ALA A 74 14.30 10.68 -3.14
CA ALA A 74 13.71 11.12 -1.87
C ALA A 74 13.32 9.91 -1.00
N LEU A 75 12.94 8.79 -1.64
CA LEU A 75 12.63 7.52 -1.01
C LEU A 75 13.86 6.66 -0.65
N ARG A 76 15.07 7.04 -1.08
CA ARG A 76 16.32 6.38 -0.67
C ARG A 76 16.87 7.07 0.58
N GLY A 77 17.17 6.28 1.62
CA GLY A 77 17.49 6.77 2.98
C GLY A 77 16.42 6.46 4.03
N ARG A 78 15.39 5.71 3.63
CA ARG A 78 14.12 5.52 4.35
C ARG A 78 13.92 4.03 4.60
N CYS A 79 14.20 3.54 5.82
CA CYS A 79 14.13 2.13 6.28
C CYS A 79 14.54 1.06 5.25
N HIS A 80 15.67 0.37 5.47
CA HIS A 80 16.25 -0.61 4.53
C HIS A 80 15.40 -1.87 4.22
N ALA A 81 14.19 -2.01 4.78
CA ALA A 81 13.39 -3.22 4.68
C ALA A 81 12.85 -3.49 3.26
N HIS A 82 12.47 -2.46 2.50
CA HIS A 82 11.98 -2.63 1.13
C HIS A 82 12.58 -1.60 0.17
N ARG A 83 12.80 -2.02 -1.08
CA ARG A 83 13.19 -1.09 -2.15
C ARG A 83 12.05 -0.10 -2.37
N ALA A 84 12.33 1.20 -2.32
CA ALA A 84 11.36 2.27 -2.59
C ALA A 84 10.42 2.00 -3.78
N ARG A 85 10.98 1.48 -4.88
CA ARG A 85 10.21 1.13 -6.08
C ARG A 85 9.20 0.00 -5.87
N SER A 86 9.48 -0.94 -4.99
CA SER A 86 8.55 -2.01 -4.61
C SER A 86 7.36 -1.45 -3.86
N VAL A 87 7.61 -0.62 -2.83
CA VAL A 87 6.53 0.04 -2.08
C VAL A 87 5.69 0.95 -2.98
N GLN A 88 6.31 1.68 -3.91
CA GLN A 88 5.55 2.48 -4.87
C GLN A 88 4.69 1.63 -5.78
N LEU A 89 5.22 0.50 -6.26
CA LEU A 89 4.48 -0.43 -7.11
C LEU A 89 3.27 -1.01 -6.35
N ASP A 90 3.46 -1.39 -5.09
CA ASP A 90 2.41 -1.84 -4.19
C ASP A 90 1.37 -0.73 -3.93
N ALA A 91 1.81 0.52 -3.71
CA ALA A 91 0.94 1.67 -3.52
C ALA A 91 0.07 1.99 -4.76
N TYR A 92 0.60 1.82 -5.98
CA TYR A 92 -0.23 1.94 -7.19
C TYR A 92 -1.36 0.91 -7.21
N GLN A 93 -1.08 -0.35 -6.81
CA GLN A 93 -2.13 -1.36 -6.80
C GLN A 93 -3.16 -1.11 -5.69
N LEU A 94 -2.71 -0.67 -4.51
CA LEU A 94 -3.64 -0.35 -3.43
C LEU A 94 -4.49 0.89 -3.77
N LEU A 95 -3.95 1.87 -4.49
CA LEU A 95 -4.72 3.02 -5.00
C LEU A 95 -5.82 2.63 -5.97
N PHE A 96 -5.64 1.58 -6.77
CA PHE A 96 -6.71 1.06 -7.62
C PHE A 96 -7.91 0.65 -6.76
N TRP A 97 -7.69 -0.17 -5.72
CA TRP A 97 -8.75 -0.63 -4.82
C TRP A 97 -9.35 0.50 -3.99
N VAL A 98 -8.52 1.29 -3.30
CA VAL A 98 -8.99 2.41 -2.48
C VAL A 98 -9.83 3.40 -3.30
N THR A 99 -9.41 3.70 -4.53
CA THR A 99 -10.18 4.61 -5.41
C THR A 99 -11.49 3.98 -5.84
N LEU A 100 -11.49 2.69 -6.20
CA LEU A 100 -12.69 1.95 -6.59
C LEU A 100 -13.72 1.89 -5.46
N TYR A 101 -13.30 1.58 -4.23
CA TYR A 101 -14.20 1.52 -3.06
C TYR A 101 -14.74 2.90 -2.68
N LYS A 102 -13.90 3.94 -2.74
CA LYS A 102 -14.30 5.33 -2.42
C LYS A 102 -15.25 5.95 -3.44
N ARG A 103 -15.05 5.67 -4.74
CA ARG A 103 -15.71 6.41 -5.84
C ARG A 103 -16.60 5.54 -6.72
N GLY A 104 -16.62 4.24 -6.51
CA GLY A 104 -17.14 3.29 -7.49
C GLY A 104 -16.27 3.26 -8.75
N PHE A 105 -16.84 2.73 -9.83
CA PHE A 105 -16.14 2.60 -11.10
C PHE A 105 -15.70 3.96 -11.65
N CYS A 106 -14.39 4.15 -11.84
CA CYS A 106 -13.86 5.34 -12.48
C CYS A 106 -12.55 5.07 -13.22
N LYS A 107 -12.31 5.83 -14.31
CA LYS A 107 -11.09 5.71 -15.13
C LYS A 107 -9.80 5.92 -14.32
N GLU A 108 -9.86 6.75 -13.28
CA GLU A 108 -8.72 7.04 -12.40
C GLU A 108 -8.25 5.78 -11.67
N ALA A 109 -9.16 4.96 -11.13
CA ALA A 109 -8.80 3.72 -10.46
C ALA A 109 -7.97 2.83 -11.41
N PHE A 110 -8.48 2.58 -12.63
CA PHE A 110 -7.82 1.75 -13.64
C PHE A 110 -6.45 2.30 -14.04
N ALA A 111 -6.31 3.62 -14.13
CA ALA A 111 -5.02 4.24 -14.42
C ALA A 111 -3.95 3.86 -13.39
N PHE A 112 -4.32 3.64 -12.13
CA PHE A 112 -3.39 3.16 -11.10
C PHE A 112 -2.96 1.70 -11.30
N GLY A 113 -3.88 0.79 -11.60
CA GLY A 113 -3.55 -0.61 -11.90
C GLY A 113 -2.70 -0.76 -13.18
N GLU A 114 -2.99 0.04 -14.21
CA GLU A 114 -2.15 0.11 -15.42
C GLU A 114 -0.78 0.73 -15.12
N ALA A 115 -0.74 1.77 -14.28
CA ALA A 115 0.50 2.39 -13.84
C ALA A 115 1.39 1.40 -13.08
N HIS A 116 0.80 0.53 -12.26
CA HIS A 116 1.48 -0.58 -11.61
C HIS A 116 2.16 -1.48 -12.65
N LEU A 117 1.41 -1.98 -13.65
CA LEU A 117 1.95 -2.86 -14.68
C LEU A 117 3.10 -2.21 -15.47
N ARG A 118 2.93 -0.94 -15.89
CA ARG A 118 3.95 -0.19 -16.67
C ARG A 118 5.24 0.09 -15.90
N ARG A 119 5.19 0.12 -14.56
CA ARG A 119 6.33 0.47 -13.71
C ARG A 119 7.16 -0.73 -13.26
N ARG A 120 6.73 -1.95 -13.59
CA ARG A 120 7.49 -3.17 -13.29
C ARG A 120 8.84 -3.17 -14.02
N ARG A 121 9.90 -3.53 -13.29
CA ARG A 121 11.28 -3.63 -13.82
C ARG A 121 11.97 -4.84 -13.19
N ARG A 122 13.01 -5.36 -13.84
CA ARG A 122 13.83 -6.45 -13.29
C ARG A 122 14.33 -6.09 -11.88
N GLY A 123 14.11 -6.99 -10.92
CA GLY A 123 14.52 -6.81 -9.53
C GLY A 123 13.62 -5.90 -8.66
N VAL A 124 12.48 -5.43 -9.17
CA VAL A 124 11.42 -4.80 -8.36
C VAL A 124 10.34 -5.84 -8.09
N ARG A 125 10.19 -6.23 -6.81
CA ARG A 125 9.14 -7.14 -6.35
C ARG A 125 7.93 -6.36 -5.87
N SER A 126 6.77 -6.99 -5.83
CA SER A 126 5.50 -6.42 -5.35
C SER A 126 4.70 -7.54 -4.71
N ALA A 127 3.86 -7.22 -3.73
CA ALA A 127 2.95 -8.16 -3.08
C ALA A 127 1.96 -8.76 -4.09
N TRP A 128 1.54 -7.96 -5.07
CA TRP A 128 0.72 -8.43 -6.19
C TRP A 128 1.58 -8.94 -7.34
N THR A 129 1.12 -9.99 -8.03
CA THR A 129 1.77 -10.45 -9.27
C THR A 129 1.22 -9.70 -10.49
N ALA A 130 2.00 -9.62 -11.57
CA ALA A 130 1.52 -8.99 -12.81
C ALA A 130 0.33 -9.75 -13.41
N ARG A 131 0.22 -11.05 -13.16
CA ARG A 131 -0.93 -11.87 -13.57
C ARG A 131 -2.17 -11.46 -12.77
N GLN A 132 -2.06 -11.41 -11.44
CA GLN A 132 -3.16 -11.01 -10.56
C GLN A 132 -3.72 -9.64 -10.96
N VAL A 133 -2.85 -8.63 -11.09
CA VAL A 133 -3.30 -7.27 -11.44
C VAL A 133 -4.02 -7.22 -12.79
N ARG A 134 -3.55 -7.96 -13.81
CA ARG A 134 -4.24 -8.03 -15.10
C ARG A 134 -5.61 -8.70 -14.99
N GLN A 135 -5.71 -9.75 -14.19
CA GLN A 135 -6.97 -10.46 -13.94
C GLN A 135 -7.98 -9.56 -13.22
N ASP A 136 -7.54 -8.86 -12.17
CA ASP A 136 -8.37 -7.91 -11.42
C ASP A 136 -8.93 -6.82 -12.34
N LEU A 137 -8.07 -6.18 -13.14
CA LEU A 137 -8.48 -5.14 -14.08
C LEU A 137 -9.46 -5.67 -15.12
N ALA A 138 -9.19 -6.84 -15.71
CA ALA A 138 -10.09 -7.42 -16.70
C ALA A 138 -11.46 -7.78 -16.11
N SER A 139 -11.48 -8.37 -14.90
CA SER A 139 -12.70 -8.77 -14.22
C SER A 139 -13.57 -7.57 -13.86
N ILE A 140 -13.02 -6.54 -13.23
CA ILE A 140 -13.78 -5.33 -12.86
C ILE A 140 -14.25 -4.56 -14.10
N LEU A 141 -13.46 -4.52 -15.18
CA LEU A 141 -13.88 -3.89 -16.43
C LEU A 141 -15.05 -4.63 -17.09
N GLN A 142 -15.03 -5.97 -17.04
CA GLN A 142 -16.12 -6.78 -17.58
C GLN A 142 -17.41 -6.57 -16.79
N GLN A 143 -17.36 -6.62 -15.46
CA GLN A 143 -18.51 -6.35 -14.60
C GLN A 143 -19.12 -4.96 -14.88
N TRP A 144 -18.28 -3.94 -15.10
CA TRP A 144 -18.77 -2.61 -15.44
C TRP A 144 -19.49 -2.53 -16.80
N ARG A 145 -19.03 -3.29 -17.80
CA ARG A 145 -19.70 -3.36 -19.10
C ARG A 145 -21.07 -4.00 -19.01
N GLU A 146 -21.24 -4.96 -18.11
CA GLU A 146 -22.51 -5.67 -17.88
C GLU A 146 -23.53 -4.85 -17.07
N LEU A 147 -23.07 -3.87 -16.29
CA LEU A 147 -23.92 -2.94 -15.53
C LEU A 147 -24.38 -1.72 -16.33
N LYS A 148 -23.99 -1.60 -17.61
CA LYS A 148 -24.37 -0.52 -18.53
C LYS A 148 -25.36 -1.00 -19.57
#